data_AF-A0A4Y9IK42-F1
#
_entry.id   AF-A0A4Y9IK42-F1
#
_cell.length_a   1.000
_cell.length_b   1.000
_cell.length_c   1.000
_cell.angle_alpha   90.00
_cell.angle_beta   90.00
_cell.angle_gamma   90.00
#
_symmetry.space_group_name_H-M   'P 1'
#
loop_
_entity.id
_entity.type
_entity.pdbx_description
1 polymer ?
#
loop_
_entity_poly.entity_id
_entity_poly.type
_entity_poly.pdbx_seq_one_letter_code
_entity_poly.pdbx_strand_id
1 'polypeptide(L)'
;MKIHILLFILLLSPIVYIIGQNHDINKILKELDDAFDNQNKYDQLKEERLSELKKKVNLTQSLEKQYDINKIIVNEYNTYISDSAIFYAARNVEISKALNKKRDEDESQILLARTYARGGLFTQAEEILKSIKVKKLPDDLREKYYSAYARSYEALIDHINNEKYSARYEKKMIAFLDSARQIYSKDKNDIIDYVYIDYWEKKTGHLEHLLTLLPTLNPESQDYAIISTLIGIEYWERGDNLELPIMYLAQASLVNIKSAIKDPIILMNLALLLHETNDSERAYKIAKKALNDANFYNSKHRNKIILETFPIIEETYQNKIIEQRQHLTMYLIIMIAFAIGLLFTCLCVYRQIRIIKKNRKQLKLLNDSLDKANNIKEEYIGYFLKQYSIYIEKLEEFKQSVYRKIKAGQTNDLLATMSVSTNTKKEIEELYSNFDMAFLNIYPSFVNEINALLKEEERYKLKSNELNTELRIFALIRLGITDNKHIASFLRYSMQTIYNYRSKVKAKALADNENFEEKIKNIGTIIK
;
A
#
# COMPACT_ATOMS: atom_id res chain seq x y z
N MET A 1 19.56 14.48 17.48
CA MET A 1 18.09 14.45 17.31
C MET A 1 17.54 15.58 16.43
N LYS A 2 17.95 16.86 16.61
CA LYS A 2 17.44 17.97 15.79
C LYS A 2 17.88 17.95 14.30
N ILE A 3 19.07 17.44 13.98
CA ILE A 3 19.57 17.36 12.59
C ILE A 3 18.85 16.29 11.75
N HIS A 4 18.39 15.19 12.37
CA HIS A 4 17.63 14.16 11.66
C HIS A 4 16.16 14.54 11.40
N ILE A 5 15.59 15.43 12.23
CA ILE A 5 14.24 15.97 12.01
C ILE A 5 14.26 16.99 10.85
N LEU A 6 15.33 17.78 10.71
CA LEU A 6 15.47 18.71 9.59
C LEU A 6 15.62 17.99 8.23
N LEU A 7 16.36 16.86 8.21
CA LEU A 7 16.49 16.01 7.02
C LEU A 7 15.19 15.28 6.65
N PHE A 8 14.33 14.98 7.62
CA PHE A 8 13.03 14.36 7.37
C PHE A 8 11.97 15.36 6.86
N ILE A 9 12.07 16.63 7.25
CA ILE A 9 11.20 17.70 6.77
C ILE A 9 11.60 18.14 5.35
N LEU A 10 12.89 18.06 4.99
CA LEU A 10 13.36 18.38 3.64
C LEU A 10 12.92 17.35 2.57
N LEU A 11 12.58 16.12 2.98
CA LEU A 11 12.04 15.06 2.10
C LEU A 11 10.52 15.15 1.89
N LEU A 12 9.85 16.07 2.57
CA LEU A 12 8.39 16.29 2.50
C LEU A 12 8.01 17.59 1.78
N SER A 13 8.96 18.33 1.18
CA SER A 13 8.57 19.45 0.33
C SER A 13 7.97 18.90 -0.98
N PRO A 14 6.71 19.22 -1.29
CA PRO A 14 6.22 18.98 -2.63
C PRO A 14 7.04 19.88 -3.55
N ILE A 15 7.74 19.27 -4.50
CA ILE A 15 8.27 19.99 -5.66
C ILE A 15 7.07 20.67 -6.29
N VAL A 16 6.97 21.99 -6.10
CA VAL A 16 5.99 22.83 -6.77
C VAL A 16 6.32 22.71 -8.25
N TYR A 17 5.48 21.95 -8.95
CA TYR A 17 5.49 21.88 -10.40
C TYR A 17 5.30 23.31 -10.92
N ILE A 18 6.25 23.76 -11.74
CA ILE A 18 6.13 24.98 -12.53
C ILE A 18 5.02 24.71 -13.54
N ILE A 19 3.79 25.16 -13.24
CA ILE A 19 2.69 25.19 -14.21
C ILE A 19 2.94 26.40 -15.11
N GLY A 20 3.68 26.17 -16.19
CA GLY A 20 3.78 27.11 -17.31
C GLY A 20 2.49 27.10 -18.15
N GLN A 21 2.01 28.30 -18.51
CA GLN A 21 1.10 28.66 -19.62
C GLN A 21 -0.15 27.82 -19.95
N ASN A 22 -0.59 26.90 -19.09
CA ASN A 22 -1.65 25.92 -19.39
C ASN A 22 -3.09 26.38 -19.05
N HIS A 23 -3.35 27.69 -18.94
CA HIS A 23 -4.64 28.19 -18.41
C HIS A 23 -5.81 28.08 -19.39
N ASP A 24 -5.59 28.13 -20.71
CA ASP A 24 -6.69 28.11 -21.70
C ASP A 24 -7.14 26.69 -22.06
N ILE A 25 -6.21 25.72 -22.16
CA ILE A 25 -6.52 24.34 -22.57
C ILE A 25 -7.26 23.58 -21.46
N ASN A 26 -6.77 23.67 -20.22
CA ASN A 26 -7.45 23.05 -19.10
C ASN A 26 -8.85 23.62 -18.88
N LYS A 27 -9.06 24.91 -19.19
CA LYS A 27 -10.36 25.55 -19.14
C LYS A 27 -11.30 24.98 -20.20
N ILE A 28 -10.90 24.94 -21.48
CA ILE A 28 -11.78 24.40 -22.53
C ILE A 28 -12.07 22.90 -22.35
N LEU A 29 -11.08 22.11 -21.90
CA LEU A 29 -11.29 20.70 -21.61
C LEU A 29 -12.24 20.50 -20.42
N LYS A 30 -12.18 21.37 -19.41
CA LYS A 30 -13.15 21.36 -18.31
C LYS A 30 -14.56 21.75 -18.79
N GLU A 31 -14.69 22.77 -19.62
CA GLU A 31 -15.99 23.15 -20.20
C GLU A 31 -16.57 22.04 -21.07
N LEU A 32 -15.71 21.30 -21.78
CA LEU A 32 -16.08 20.12 -22.54
C LEU A 32 -16.55 18.98 -21.63
N ASP A 33 -15.84 18.72 -20.53
CA ASP A 33 -16.24 17.76 -19.50
C ASP A 33 -17.62 18.12 -18.91
N ASP A 34 -17.82 19.38 -18.55
CA ASP A 34 -19.11 19.88 -18.04
C ASP A 34 -20.23 19.74 -19.10
N ALA A 35 -19.93 19.94 -20.38
CA ALA A 35 -20.88 19.75 -21.47
C ALA A 35 -21.25 18.27 -21.68
N PHE A 36 -20.30 17.34 -21.50
CA PHE A 36 -20.61 15.91 -21.50
C PHE A 36 -21.56 15.52 -20.36
N ASP A 37 -21.31 16.04 -19.16
CA ASP A 37 -22.14 15.74 -17.99
C ASP A 37 -23.57 16.30 -18.14
N ASN A 38 -23.72 17.41 -18.87
CA ASN A 38 -25.01 18.04 -19.19
C ASN A 38 -25.63 17.57 -20.51
N GLN A 39 -25.02 16.63 -21.22
CA GLN A 39 -25.39 16.30 -22.60
C GLN A 39 -26.87 15.90 -22.75
N ASN A 40 -27.41 15.13 -21.80
CA ASN A 40 -28.80 14.69 -21.85
C ASN A 40 -29.78 15.87 -21.97
N LYS A 41 -29.45 17.03 -21.40
CA LYS A 41 -30.25 18.25 -21.52
C LYS A 41 -30.25 18.79 -22.95
N TYR A 42 -29.09 18.83 -23.61
CA TYR A 42 -28.99 19.29 -25.00
C TYR A 42 -29.71 18.34 -25.96
N ASP A 43 -29.53 17.03 -25.76
CA ASP A 43 -30.20 16.00 -26.55
C ASP A 43 -31.72 16.04 -26.35
N GLN A 44 -32.21 16.27 -25.12
CA GLN A 44 -33.64 16.43 -24.84
C GLN A 44 -34.24 17.64 -25.56
N LEU A 45 -33.58 18.80 -25.52
CA LEU A 45 -34.06 20.01 -26.22
C LEU A 45 -34.15 19.80 -27.74
N LYS A 46 -33.19 19.07 -28.31
CA LYS A 46 -33.19 18.68 -29.73
C LYS A 46 -34.37 17.77 -30.05
N GLU A 47 -34.62 16.76 -29.23
CA GLU A 47 -35.73 15.81 -29.40
C GLU A 47 -37.10 16.46 -29.23
N GLU A 48 -37.24 17.40 -28.28
CA GLU A 48 -38.46 18.20 -28.12
C GLU A 48 -38.76 19.01 -29.39
N ARG A 49 -37.77 19.74 -29.92
CA ARG A 49 -37.89 20.48 -31.19
C ARG A 49 -38.24 19.57 -32.36
N LEU A 50 -37.59 18.41 -32.48
CA LEU A 50 -37.88 17.43 -33.53
C LEU A 50 -39.30 16.87 -33.39
N SER A 51 -39.76 16.58 -32.17
CA SER A 51 -41.12 16.13 -31.88
C SER A 51 -42.17 17.16 -32.29
N GLU A 52 -41.92 18.45 -32.01
CA GLU A 52 -42.79 19.54 -32.46
C GLU A 52 -42.85 19.65 -33.99
N LEU A 53 -41.71 19.59 -34.67
CA LEU A 53 -41.65 19.61 -36.14
C LEU A 53 -42.42 18.42 -36.74
N LYS A 54 -42.25 17.21 -36.19
CA LYS A 54 -42.99 16.01 -36.62
C LYS A 54 -44.50 16.16 -36.44
N LYS A 55 -44.95 16.66 -35.28
CA LYS A 55 -46.36 16.96 -35.03
C LYS A 55 -46.89 17.98 -36.06
N LYS A 56 -46.11 19.04 -36.33
CA LYS A 56 -46.46 20.07 -37.30
C LYS A 56 -46.63 19.50 -38.71
N VAL A 57 -45.74 18.62 -39.16
CA VAL A 57 -45.87 17.93 -40.46
C VAL A 57 -47.15 17.09 -40.50
N ASN A 58 -47.40 16.27 -39.48
CA ASN A 58 -48.55 15.36 -39.45
C ASN A 58 -49.91 16.08 -39.44
N LEU A 59 -49.98 17.27 -38.85
CA LEU A 59 -51.19 18.09 -38.82
C LEU A 59 -51.38 18.96 -40.08
N THR A 60 -50.34 19.09 -40.90
CA THR A 60 -50.36 19.95 -42.09
C THR A 60 -50.95 19.20 -43.29
N GLN A 61 -52.02 19.72 -43.89
CA GLN A 61 -52.64 19.10 -45.06
C GLN A 61 -51.96 19.44 -46.40
N SER A 62 -51.35 20.63 -46.52
CA SER A 62 -50.66 21.05 -47.76
C SER A 62 -49.32 20.34 -47.92
N LEU A 63 -49.13 19.70 -49.07
CA LEU A 63 -47.89 19.04 -49.44
C LEU A 63 -46.71 20.02 -49.52
N GLU A 64 -46.93 21.25 -50.00
CA GLU A 64 -45.91 22.30 -50.02
C GLU A 64 -45.39 22.64 -48.63
N LYS A 65 -46.31 22.81 -47.66
CA LYS A 65 -45.91 23.09 -46.28
C LYS A 65 -45.24 21.87 -45.63
N GLN A 66 -45.68 20.65 -45.94
CA GLN A 66 -45.00 19.44 -45.48
C GLN A 66 -43.57 19.38 -46.03
N TYR A 67 -43.36 19.70 -47.30
CA TYR A 67 -42.04 19.77 -47.93
C TYR A 67 -41.10 20.72 -47.18
N ASP A 68 -41.56 21.95 -46.90
CA ASP A 68 -40.77 22.96 -46.20
C ASP A 68 -40.39 22.53 -44.79
N ILE A 69 -41.33 21.96 -44.02
CA ILE A 69 -41.05 21.50 -42.66
C ILE A 69 -40.13 20.27 -42.68
N ASN A 70 -40.35 19.32 -43.59
CA ASN A 70 -39.46 18.18 -43.76
C ASN A 70 -38.03 18.60 -44.09
N LYS A 71 -37.84 19.67 -44.88
CA LYS A 71 -36.49 20.20 -45.17
C LYS A 71 -35.77 20.65 -43.90
N ILE A 72 -36.49 21.27 -42.96
CA ILE A 72 -35.95 21.61 -41.64
C ILE A 72 -35.62 20.33 -40.86
N ILE A 73 -36.53 19.34 -40.84
CA ILE A 73 -36.32 18.06 -40.15
C ILE A 73 -35.08 17.33 -40.69
N VAL A 74 -34.87 17.31 -42.01
CA VAL A 74 -33.69 16.70 -42.64
C VAL A 74 -32.42 17.38 -42.17
N ASN A 75 -32.39 18.72 -42.14
CA ASN A 75 -31.22 19.46 -41.66
C ASN A 75 -30.92 19.17 -40.18
N GLU A 76 -31.93 19.08 -39.33
CA GLU A 76 -31.76 18.71 -37.93
C GLU A 76 -31.22 17.28 -37.76
N TYR A 77 -31.70 16.32 -38.56
CA TYR A 77 -31.30 14.92 -38.48
C TYR A 77 -29.96 14.62 -39.15
N ASN A 78 -29.58 15.37 -40.19
CA ASN A 78 -28.33 15.15 -40.94
C ASN A 78 -27.11 15.11 -40.02
N THR A 79 -27.13 15.86 -38.93
CA THR A 79 -26.07 15.93 -37.91
C THR A 79 -26.38 15.13 -36.64
N TYR A 80 -27.53 14.44 -36.56
CA TYR A 80 -28.01 13.77 -35.34
C TYR A 80 -28.26 12.26 -35.51
N ILE A 81 -29.09 11.84 -36.48
CA ILE A 81 -29.42 10.43 -36.76
C ILE A 81 -29.56 10.23 -38.27
N SER A 82 -28.74 9.34 -38.85
CA SER A 82 -28.64 9.15 -40.31
C SER A 82 -29.92 8.58 -40.93
N ASP A 83 -30.49 7.51 -40.37
CA ASP A 83 -31.68 6.85 -40.94
C ASP A 83 -32.89 7.78 -41.01
N SER A 84 -33.09 8.60 -39.98
CA SER A 84 -34.17 9.58 -39.93
C SER A 84 -33.95 10.68 -40.98
N ALA A 85 -32.71 11.14 -41.16
CA ALA A 85 -32.39 12.11 -42.20
C ALA A 85 -32.73 11.55 -43.60
N ILE A 86 -32.34 10.30 -43.87
CA ILE A 86 -32.63 9.61 -45.15
C ILE A 86 -34.14 9.52 -45.37
N PHE A 87 -34.90 9.11 -44.35
CA PHE A 87 -36.35 8.95 -44.46
C PHE A 87 -37.04 10.25 -44.88
N TYR A 88 -36.77 11.36 -44.19
CA TYR A 88 -37.40 12.64 -44.51
C TYR A 88 -36.88 13.25 -45.83
N ALA A 89 -35.62 13.00 -46.20
CA ALA A 89 -35.07 13.43 -47.48
C ALA A 89 -35.74 12.69 -48.65
N ALA A 90 -35.91 11.37 -48.53
CA ALA A 90 -36.64 10.56 -49.51
C ALA A 90 -38.10 11.01 -49.62
N ARG A 91 -38.75 11.30 -48.49
CA ARG A 91 -40.12 11.83 -48.47
C ARG A 91 -40.24 13.16 -49.24
N ASN A 92 -39.24 14.04 -49.15
CA ASN A 92 -39.25 15.29 -49.92
C ASN A 92 -39.06 15.09 -51.42
N VAL A 93 -38.33 14.05 -51.85
CA VAL A 93 -38.29 13.64 -53.26
C VAL A 93 -39.67 13.18 -53.73
N GLU A 94 -40.41 12.41 -52.92
CA GLU A 94 -41.79 12.00 -53.27
C GLU A 94 -42.73 13.19 -53.36
N ILE A 95 -42.70 14.08 -52.37
CA ILE A 95 -43.57 15.26 -52.32
C ILE A 95 -43.30 16.19 -53.51
N SER A 96 -42.05 16.51 -53.80
CA SER A 96 -41.69 17.40 -54.91
C SER A 96 -42.12 16.84 -56.27
N LYS A 97 -42.04 15.51 -56.46
CA LYS A 97 -42.60 14.82 -57.63
C LYS A 97 -44.12 14.95 -57.70
N ALA A 98 -44.82 14.69 -56.60
CA ALA A 98 -46.29 14.80 -56.55
C ALA A 98 -46.78 16.24 -56.83
N LEU A 99 -46.00 17.24 -56.41
CA LEU A 99 -46.25 18.66 -56.67
C LEU A 99 -45.86 19.11 -58.11
N ASN A 100 -45.23 18.23 -58.90
CA ASN A 100 -44.67 18.56 -60.22
C ASN A 100 -43.70 19.77 -60.21
N LYS A 101 -42.99 20.00 -59.10
CA LYS A 101 -42.04 21.12 -58.97
C LYS A 101 -40.62 20.64 -59.25
N LYS A 102 -40.19 20.78 -60.51
CA LYS A 102 -38.90 20.22 -60.95
C LYS A 102 -37.68 20.73 -60.16
N ARG A 103 -37.65 22.03 -59.83
CA ARG A 103 -36.57 22.63 -59.04
C ARG A 103 -36.47 22.00 -57.64
N ASP A 104 -37.61 21.77 -57.00
CA ASP A 104 -37.67 21.18 -55.65
C ASP A 104 -37.32 19.69 -55.68
N GLU A 105 -37.67 18.99 -56.77
CA GLU A 105 -37.25 17.62 -57.02
C GLU A 105 -35.72 17.53 -57.14
N ASP A 106 -35.11 18.39 -57.96
CA ASP A 106 -33.65 18.42 -58.14
C ASP A 106 -32.94 18.76 -56.82
N GLU A 107 -33.43 19.76 -56.06
CA GLU A 107 -32.86 20.10 -54.75
C GLU A 107 -32.96 18.93 -53.76
N SER A 108 -34.11 18.24 -53.72
CA SER A 108 -34.33 17.11 -52.82
C SER A 108 -33.50 15.88 -53.19
N GLN A 109 -33.29 15.64 -54.49
CA GLN A 109 -32.41 14.57 -54.96
C GLN A 109 -30.95 14.82 -54.57
N ILE A 110 -30.46 16.06 -54.73
CA ILE A 110 -29.11 16.44 -54.30
C ILE A 110 -28.96 16.26 -52.78
N LEU A 111 -29.95 16.72 -52.00
CA LEU A 111 -29.95 16.57 -50.55
C LEU A 111 -29.96 15.09 -50.13
N LEU A 112 -30.83 14.27 -50.73
CA LEU A 112 -30.89 12.84 -50.47
C LEU A 112 -29.57 12.13 -50.79
N ALA A 113 -28.94 12.45 -51.93
CA ALA A 113 -27.64 11.90 -52.27
C ALA A 113 -26.57 12.26 -51.23
N ARG A 114 -26.53 13.52 -50.79
CA ARG A 114 -25.62 13.96 -49.73
C ARG A 114 -25.87 13.21 -48.42
N THR A 115 -27.12 13.03 -48.04
CA THR A 115 -27.50 12.28 -46.83
C THR A 115 -27.13 10.80 -46.94
N TYR A 116 -27.33 10.18 -48.10
CA TYR A 116 -26.88 8.81 -48.36
C TYR A 116 -25.38 8.64 -48.22
N ALA A 117 -24.59 9.53 -48.82
CA ALA A 117 -23.14 9.48 -48.71
C ALA A 117 -22.68 9.60 -47.25
N ARG A 118 -23.29 10.50 -46.47
CA ARG A 118 -22.99 10.66 -45.04
C ARG A 118 -23.34 9.41 -44.20
N GLY A 119 -24.39 8.69 -44.60
CA GLY A 119 -24.77 7.38 -44.03
C GLY A 119 -23.91 6.20 -44.49
N GLY A 120 -23.02 6.39 -45.47
CA GLY A 120 -22.18 5.33 -46.06
C GLY A 120 -22.81 4.58 -47.24
N LEU A 121 -23.88 5.13 -47.84
CA LEU A 121 -24.55 4.60 -49.03
C LEU A 121 -24.04 5.29 -50.31
N PHE A 122 -22.73 5.13 -50.57
CA PHE A 122 -22.02 5.85 -51.62
C PHE A 122 -22.51 5.53 -53.03
N THR A 123 -22.88 4.28 -53.31
CA THR A 123 -23.36 3.87 -54.63
C THR A 123 -24.73 4.46 -54.94
N GLN A 124 -25.64 4.49 -53.97
CA GLN A 124 -26.97 5.11 -54.10
C GLN A 124 -26.85 6.62 -54.26
N ALA A 125 -25.95 7.26 -53.50
CA ALA A 125 -25.66 8.68 -53.66
C ALA A 125 -25.16 9.00 -55.09
N GLU A 126 -24.20 8.23 -55.59
CA GLU A 126 -23.66 8.40 -56.94
C GLU A 126 -24.71 8.15 -58.03
N GLU A 127 -25.58 7.14 -57.85
CA GLU A 127 -26.68 6.85 -58.79
C GLU A 127 -27.64 8.04 -58.91
N ILE A 128 -28.06 8.62 -57.78
CA ILE A 128 -28.92 9.79 -57.77
C ILE A 128 -28.24 10.97 -58.46
N LEU A 129 -26.99 11.28 -58.08
CA LEU A 129 -26.28 12.41 -58.65
C LEU A 129 -26.07 12.24 -60.17
N LYS A 130 -25.72 11.04 -60.65
CA LYS A 130 -25.58 10.77 -62.10
C LYS A 130 -26.88 10.98 -62.88
N SER A 131 -28.04 10.79 -62.24
CA SER A 131 -29.35 10.97 -62.88
C SER A 131 -29.72 12.43 -63.15
N ILE A 132 -29.09 13.38 -62.45
CA ILE A 132 -29.43 14.81 -62.51
C ILE A 132 -28.78 15.46 -63.74
N LYS A 133 -29.59 16.22 -64.50
CA LYS A 133 -29.11 16.98 -65.67
C LYS A 133 -28.49 18.31 -65.23
N VAL A 134 -27.23 18.27 -64.79
CA VAL A 134 -26.49 19.44 -64.22
C VAL A 134 -26.60 20.74 -65.05
N LYS A 135 -26.60 20.65 -66.38
CA LYS A 135 -26.72 21.81 -67.29
C LYS A 135 -28.07 22.52 -67.22
N LYS A 136 -29.10 21.86 -66.67
CA LYS A 136 -30.45 22.42 -66.48
C LYS A 136 -30.67 22.98 -65.07
N LEU A 137 -29.73 22.76 -64.16
CA LEU A 137 -29.84 23.26 -62.80
C LEU A 137 -29.61 24.78 -62.77
N PRO A 138 -30.37 25.53 -61.95
CA PRO A 138 -29.98 26.89 -61.60
C PRO A 138 -28.66 26.87 -60.82
N ASP A 139 -27.95 28.01 -60.83
CA ASP A 139 -26.58 28.08 -60.32
C ASP A 139 -26.48 27.66 -58.84
N ASP A 140 -27.46 28.03 -58.01
CA ASP A 140 -27.52 27.64 -56.60
C ASP A 140 -27.70 26.13 -56.37
N LEU A 141 -28.36 25.40 -57.28
CA LEU A 141 -28.46 23.94 -57.19
C LEU A 141 -27.27 23.24 -57.84
N ARG A 142 -26.67 23.86 -58.85
CA ARG A 142 -25.46 23.33 -59.51
C ARG A 142 -24.28 23.31 -58.54
N GLU A 143 -24.19 24.33 -57.69
CA GLU A 143 -23.27 24.39 -56.57
C GLU A 143 -23.49 23.22 -55.60
N LYS A 144 -24.70 23.09 -55.02
CA LYS A 144 -25.03 22.01 -54.09
C LYS A 144 -24.77 20.63 -54.68
N TYR A 145 -25.01 20.47 -55.98
CA TYR A 145 -24.73 19.24 -56.71
C TYR A 145 -23.24 18.91 -56.73
N TYR A 146 -22.37 19.89 -57.02
CA TYR A 146 -20.92 19.69 -57.00
C TYR A 146 -20.40 19.49 -55.57
N SER A 147 -20.89 20.26 -54.60
CA SER A 147 -20.57 20.07 -53.18
C SER A 147 -21.00 18.67 -52.70
N ALA A 148 -22.18 18.17 -53.10
CA ALA A 148 -22.63 16.81 -52.78
C ALA A 148 -21.70 15.72 -53.34
N TYR A 149 -21.20 15.87 -54.57
CA TYR A 149 -20.19 14.96 -55.11
C TYR A 149 -18.88 15.00 -54.33
N ALA A 150 -18.38 16.22 -54.04
CA ALA A 150 -17.15 16.41 -53.29
C ALA A 150 -17.22 15.72 -51.92
N ARG A 151 -18.27 16.01 -51.14
CA ARG A 151 -18.51 15.39 -49.83
C ARG A 151 -18.71 13.88 -49.90
N SER A 152 -19.27 13.38 -51.00
CA SER A 152 -19.41 11.93 -51.21
C SER A 152 -18.07 11.26 -51.45
N TYR A 153 -17.16 11.90 -52.18
CA TYR A 153 -15.81 11.39 -52.38
C TYR A 153 -14.94 11.53 -51.13
N GLU A 154 -15.07 12.61 -50.36
CA GLU A 154 -14.43 12.79 -49.05
C GLU A 154 -14.73 11.59 -48.13
N ALA A 155 -16.02 11.34 -47.87
CA ALA A 155 -16.42 10.22 -47.02
C ALA A 155 -16.07 8.84 -47.62
N LEU A 156 -15.90 8.73 -48.94
CA LEU A 156 -15.45 7.50 -49.60
C LEU A 156 -13.94 7.28 -49.44
N ILE A 157 -13.13 8.35 -49.47
CA ILE A 157 -11.69 8.31 -49.21
C ILE A 157 -11.44 7.77 -47.82
N ASP A 158 -12.15 8.32 -46.82
CA ASP A 158 -12.06 7.88 -45.43
C ASP A 158 -12.49 6.41 -45.25
N HIS A 159 -13.41 5.92 -46.08
CA HIS A 159 -13.92 4.55 -46.00
C HIS A 159 -12.96 3.50 -46.57
N ILE A 160 -12.20 3.87 -47.60
CA ILE A 160 -11.39 2.98 -48.41
C ILE A 160 -9.97 2.89 -47.85
N ASN A 161 -9.56 1.69 -47.47
CA ASN A 161 -8.17 1.41 -47.10
C ASN A 161 -7.33 1.01 -48.33
N ASN A 162 -7.21 1.91 -49.31
CA ASN A 162 -6.42 1.70 -50.52
C ASN A 162 -5.96 3.02 -51.15
N GLU A 163 -4.67 3.33 -51.02
CA GLU A 163 -4.05 4.58 -51.47
C GLU A 163 -4.33 4.92 -52.94
N LYS A 164 -4.26 3.93 -53.84
CA LYS A 164 -4.47 4.16 -55.28
C LYS A 164 -5.89 4.64 -55.57
N TYR A 165 -6.89 4.07 -54.90
CA TYR A 165 -8.27 4.48 -55.07
C TYR A 165 -8.54 5.80 -54.34
N SER A 166 -8.00 5.99 -53.13
CA SER A 166 -8.10 7.25 -52.38
C SER A 166 -7.57 8.43 -53.19
N ALA A 167 -6.36 8.34 -53.76
CA ALA A 167 -5.80 9.38 -54.62
C ALA A 167 -6.63 9.64 -55.90
N ARG A 168 -7.31 8.62 -56.43
CA ARG A 168 -8.22 8.79 -57.57
C ARG A 168 -9.48 9.57 -57.17
N TYR A 169 -10.05 9.28 -56.01
CA TYR A 169 -11.24 9.95 -55.51
C TYR A 169 -10.93 11.37 -55.03
N GLU A 170 -9.75 11.61 -54.46
CA GLU A 170 -9.25 12.94 -54.10
C GLU A 170 -9.20 13.87 -55.32
N LYS A 171 -8.62 13.41 -56.44
CA LYS A 171 -8.62 14.17 -57.70
C LYS A 171 -10.02 14.52 -58.19
N LYS A 172 -10.99 13.60 -58.04
CA LYS A 172 -12.38 13.86 -58.41
C LYS A 172 -13.03 14.87 -57.47
N MET A 173 -12.82 14.70 -56.17
CA MET A 173 -13.32 15.60 -55.13
C MET A 173 -12.86 17.03 -55.39
N ILE A 174 -11.55 17.24 -55.59
CA ILE A 174 -10.97 18.57 -55.90
C ILE A 174 -11.59 19.14 -57.18
N ALA A 175 -11.74 18.36 -58.24
CA ALA A 175 -12.37 18.83 -59.49
C ALA A 175 -13.84 19.27 -59.31
N PHE A 176 -14.61 18.56 -58.48
CA PHE A 176 -15.98 18.95 -58.13
C PHE A 176 -16.02 20.20 -57.25
N LEU A 177 -15.14 20.27 -56.26
CA LEU A 177 -14.94 21.44 -55.43
C LEU A 177 -14.61 22.69 -56.28
N ASP A 178 -13.67 22.59 -57.22
CA ASP A 178 -13.34 23.68 -58.14
C ASP A 178 -14.54 24.12 -59.00
N SER A 179 -15.36 23.16 -59.42
CA SER A 179 -16.59 23.45 -60.16
C SER A 179 -17.62 24.18 -59.30
N ALA A 180 -17.72 23.86 -58.01
CA ALA A 180 -18.54 24.61 -57.05
C ALA A 180 -18.00 26.03 -56.83
N ARG A 181 -16.68 26.16 -56.65
CA ARG A 181 -15.95 27.42 -56.43
C ARG A 181 -16.20 28.46 -57.52
N GLN A 182 -16.32 28.03 -58.78
CA GLN A 182 -16.56 28.91 -59.92
C GLN A 182 -17.95 29.57 -59.91
N ILE A 183 -18.92 28.98 -59.21
CA ILE A 183 -20.30 29.47 -59.19
C ILE A 183 -20.48 30.63 -58.19
N TYR A 184 -19.75 30.60 -57.07
CA TYR A 184 -20.02 31.48 -55.93
C TYR A 184 -19.71 32.96 -56.14
N SER A 185 -18.73 33.30 -56.97
CA SER A 185 -18.02 34.59 -56.88
C SER A 185 -17.38 34.78 -55.50
N LYS A 186 -16.30 35.57 -55.42
CA LYS A 186 -15.55 35.80 -54.18
C LYS A 186 -16.33 36.56 -53.08
N ASP A 187 -17.54 37.06 -53.38
CA ASP A 187 -18.31 37.97 -52.52
C ASP A 187 -19.49 37.33 -51.78
N LYS A 188 -19.74 36.02 -51.90
CA LYS A 188 -20.88 35.35 -51.24
C LYS A 188 -20.48 34.38 -50.12
N ASN A 189 -21.19 34.54 -49.00
CA ASN A 189 -21.32 33.83 -47.70
C ASN A 189 -21.05 32.32 -47.56
N ASP A 190 -20.43 31.60 -48.50
CA ASP A 190 -20.13 30.15 -48.35
C ASP A 190 -18.64 29.90 -48.14
N ILE A 191 -18.12 30.55 -47.09
CA ILE A 191 -16.70 30.54 -46.76
C ILE A 191 -16.16 29.13 -46.46
N ILE A 192 -17.03 28.24 -45.98
CA ILE A 192 -16.70 26.87 -45.61
C ILE A 192 -16.19 26.09 -46.81
N ASP A 193 -16.95 26.06 -47.91
CA ASP A 193 -16.53 25.28 -49.06
C ASP A 193 -15.22 25.84 -49.63
N TYR A 194 -15.02 27.17 -49.70
CA TYR A 194 -13.75 27.78 -50.12
C TYR A 194 -12.53 27.31 -49.30
N VAL A 195 -12.62 27.31 -47.98
CA VAL A 195 -11.51 26.87 -47.13
C VAL A 195 -11.28 25.36 -47.22
N TYR A 196 -12.32 24.56 -47.42
CA TYR A 196 -12.15 23.13 -47.64
C TYR A 196 -11.33 22.84 -48.90
N ILE A 197 -11.54 23.58 -50.00
CA ILE A 197 -10.74 23.39 -51.21
C ILE A 197 -9.29 23.81 -50.97
N ASP A 198 -9.07 24.97 -50.35
CA ASP A 198 -7.72 25.46 -50.05
C ASP A 198 -6.95 24.49 -49.14
N TYR A 199 -7.62 23.82 -48.19
CA TYR A 199 -7.07 22.72 -47.37
C TYR A 199 -6.63 21.53 -48.24
N TRP A 200 -7.53 21.00 -49.07
CA TRP A 200 -7.24 19.83 -49.91
C TRP A 200 -6.20 20.12 -51.02
N GLU A 201 -6.13 21.36 -51.52
CA GLU A 201 -5.08 21.82 -52.44
C GLU A 201 -3.75 22.11 -51.74
N LYS A 202 -3.68 22.00 -50.41
CA LYS A 202 -2.51 22.34 -49.58
C LYS A 202 -1.97 23.74 -49.87
N LYS A 203 -2.88 24.70 -49.98
CA LYS A 203 -2.55 26.08 -50.35
C LYS A 203 -1.67 26.73 -49.28
N THR A 204 -0.58 27.35 -49.71
CA THR A 204 0.27 28.14 -48.82
C THR A 204 -0.51 29.27 -48.16
N GLY A 205 -0.37 29.43 -46.84
CA GLY A 205 -1.08 30.47 -46.08
C GLY A 205 -2.48 30.09 -45.60
N HIS A 206 -2.92 28.84 -45.78
CA HIS A 206 -4.28 28.42 -45.46
C HIS A 206 -4.58 28.52 -43.96
N LEU A 207 -3.75 27.93 -43.10
CA LEU A 207 -3.88 28.07 -41.65
C LEU A 207 -3.95 29.54 -41.19
N GLU A 208 -3.09 30.39 -41.74
CA GLU A 208 -3.06 31.83 -41.42
C GLU A 208 -4.38 32.50 -41.81
N HIS A 209 -4.95 32.13 -42.97
CA HIS A 209 -6.28 32.58 -43.37
C HIS A 209 -7.37 32.09 -42.41
N LEU A 210 -7.36 30.81 -42.01
CA LEU A 210 -8.32 30.27 -41.04
C LEU A 210 -8.26 30.99 -39.68
N LEU A 211 -7.05 31.27 -39.19
CA LEU A 211 -6.82 31.99 -37.94
C LEU A 211 -7.34 33.43 -37.98
N THR A 212 -7.29 34.09 -39.14
CA THR A 212 -7.90 35.42 -39.32
C THR A 212 -9.42 35.38 -39.44
N LEU A 213 -9.96 34.25 -39.96
CA LEU A 213 -11.38 34.07 -40.16
C LEU A 213 -12.12 33.72 -38.86
N LEU A 214 -11.56 32.81 -38.05
CA LEU A 214 -12.23 32.27 -36.87
C LEU A 214 -12.81 33.34 -35.91
N PRO A 215 -12.10 34.45 -35.58
CA PRO A 215 -12.63 35.48 -34.68
C PRO A 215 -13.82 36.26 -35.24
N THR A 216 -14.08 36.19 -36.54
CA THR A 216 -15.22 36.86 -37.19
C THR A 216 -16.51 36.04 -37.11
N LEU A 217 -16.41 34.75 -36.76
CA LEU A 217 -17.52 33.82 -36.68
C LEU A 217 -18.16 33.83 -35.29
N ASN A 218 -19.45 33.51 -35.21
CA ASN A 218 -20.12 33.31 -33.93
C ASN A 218 -19.56 32.05 -33.24
N PRO A 219 -19.02 32.13 -32.00
CA PRO A 219 -18.45 30.97 -31.28
C PRO A 219 -19.40 29.79 -31.07
N GLU A 220 -20.73 30.00 -31.12
CA GLU A 220 -21.72 28.94 -30.98
C GLU A 220 -22.22 28.39 -32.33
N SER A 221 -21.69 28.90 -33.46
CA SER A 221 -22.11 28.48 -34.80
C SER A 221 -21.42 27.21 -35.29
N GLN A 222 -22.09 26.50 -36.20
CA GLN A 222 -21.52 25.34 -36.86
C GLN A 222 -20.28 25.71 -37.71
N ASP A 223 -20.27 26.90 -38.31
CA ASP A 223 -19.13 27.39 -39.09
C ASP A 223 -17.89 27.54 -38.20
N TYR A 224 -18.05 28.07 -36.99
CA TYR A 224 -16.96 28.15 -36.00
C TYR A 224 -16.43 26.75 -35.66
N ALA A 225 -17.30 25.77 -35.41
CA ALA A 225 -16.86 24.40 -35.13
C ALA A 225 -16.09 23.77 -36.31
N ILE A 226 -16.52 24.01 -37.54
CA ILE A 226 -15.84 23.52 -38.76
C ILE A 226 -14.46 24.17 -38.92
N ILE A 227 -14.38 25.51 -38.81
CA ILE A 227 -13.11 26.23 -38.94
C ILE A 227 -12.14 25.84 -37.81
N SER A 228 -12.60 25.74 -36.56
CA SER A 228 -11.78 25.23 -35.46
C SER A 228 -11.29 23.80 -35.74
N THR A 229 -12.13 22.93 -36.32
CA THR A 229 -11.71 21.58 -36.69
C THR A 229 -10.57 21.59 -37.72
N LEU A 230 -10.69 22.39 -38.78
CA LEU A 230 -9.66 22.52 -39.81
C LEU A 230 -8.35 23.08 -39.24
N ILE A 231 -8.43 24.13 -38.41
CA ILE A 231 -7.26 24.69 -37.70
C ILE A 231 -6.58 23.61 -36.85
N GLY A 232 -7.36 22.85 -36.08
CA GLY A 232 -6.84 21.79 -35.23
C GLY A 232 -6.16 20.67 -36.01
N ILE A 233 -6.75 20.25 -37.14
CA ILE A 233 -6.17 19.24 -38.04
C ILE A 233 -4.87 19.75 -38.67
N GLU A 234 -4.83 20.97 -39.19
CA GLU A 234 -3.61 21.50 -39.81
C GLU A 234 -2.47 21.67 -38.82
N TYR A 235 -2.75 22.12 -37.59
CA TYR A 235 -1.72 22.13 -36.54
C TYR A 235 -1.22 20.73 -36.21
N TRP A 236 -2.10 19.72 -36.21
CA TRP A 236 -1.73 18.33 -35.94
C TRP A 236 -0.84 17.78 -37.06
N GLU A 237 -1.19 18.02 -38.32
CA GLU A 237 -0.41 17.61 -39.49
C GLU A 237 0.99 18.25 -39.55
N ARG A 238 1.14 19.48 -39.04
CA ARG A 238 2.46 20.15 -38.95
C ARG A 238 3.36 19.54 -37.87
N GLY A 239 2.78 18.95 -36.81
CA GLY A 239 3.52 18.21 -35.78
C GLY A 239 4.30 19.07 -34.77
N ASP A 240 4.13 20.40 -34.77
CA ASP A 240 4.92 21.32 -33.94
C ASP A 240 4.52 21.32 -32.47
N ASN A 241 3.21 21.31 -32.18
CA ASN A 241 2.64 21.41 -30.83
C ASN A 241 1.27 20.73 -30.76
N LEU A 242 1.11 19.72 -29.90
CA LEU A 242 -0.16 19.00 -29.71
C LEU A 242 -1.19 19.78 -28.88
N GLU A 243 -0.78 20.82 -28.15
CA GLU A 243 -1.68 21.65 -27.35
C GLU A 243 -2.71 22.42 -28.19
N LEU A 244 -2.30 22.98 -29.32
CA LEU A 244 -3.19 23.73 -30.22
C LEU A 244 -4.24 22.83 -30.90
N PRO A 245 -3.88 21.68 -31.51
CA PRO A 245 -4.85 20.69 -31.99
C PRO A 245 -5.88 20.30 -30.94
N ILE A 246 -5.43 19.99 -29.72
CA ILE A 246 -6.32 19.64 -28.60
C ILE A 246 -7.28 20.79 -28.30
N MET A 247 -6.77 22.01 -28.20
CA MET A 247 -7.59 23.20 -27.91
C MET A 247 -8.69 23.40 -28.96
N TYR A 248 -8.34 23.42 -30.24
CA TYR A 248 -9.28 23.71 -31.31
C TYR A 248 -10.29 22.57 -31.54
N LEU A 249 -9.86 21.31 -31.43
CA LEU A 249 -10.78 20.17 -31.52
C LEU A 249 -11.70 20.08 -30.30
N ALA A 250 -11.24 20.47 -29.10
CA ALA A 250 -12.08 20.61 -27.92
C ALA A 250 -13.13 21.72 -28.08
N GLN A 251 -12.76 22.87 -28.64
CA GLN A 251 -13.71 23.95 -28.98
C GLN A 251 -14.78 23.48 -29.97
N ALA A 252 -14.37 22.83 -31.07
CA ALA A 252 -15.31 22.28 -32.05
C ALA A 252 -16.25 21.23 -31.43
N SER A 253 -15.70 20.34 -30.60
CA SER A 253 -16.47 19.33 -29.87
C SER A 253 -17.49 19.96 -28.92
N LEU A 254 -17.10 21.00 -28.18
CA LEU A 254 -17.97 21.72 -27.25
C LEU A 254 -19.18 22.33 -27.96
N VAL A 255 -18.96 22.98 -29.10
CA VAL A 255 -20.04 23.55 -29.92
C VAL A 255 -20.99 22.46 -30.43
N ASN A 256 -20.43 21.35 -30.91
CA ASN A 256 -21.23 20.23 -31.40
C ASN A 256 -22.08 19.60 -30.29
N ILE A 257 -21.51 19.36 -29.11
CA ILE A 257 -22.24 18.75 -27.97
C ILE A 257 -23.38 19.66 -27.51
N LYS A 258 -23.12 20.96 -27.35
CA LYS A 258 -24.15 21.95 -26.98
C LYS A 258 -25.26 22.06 -28.01
N SER A 259 -24.92 21.84 -29.29
CA SER A 259 -25.87 21.85 -30.42
C SER A 259 -26.53 20.48 -30.70
N ALA A 260 -26.27 19.48 -29.86
CA ALA A 260 -26.69 18.09 -30.05
C ALA A 260 -26.31 17.54 -31.45
N ILE A 261 -25.13 17.90 -31.95
CA ILE A 261 -24.52 17.35 -33.17
C ILE A 261 -23.68 16.13 -32.79
N LYS A 262 -23.92 15.01 -33.48
CA LYS A 262 -23.18 13.76 -33.33
C LYS A 262 -22.06 13.72 -34.36
N ASP A 263 -20.87 14.14 -33.94
CA ASP A 263 -19.65 14.01 -34.75
C ASP A 263 -18.60 13.15 -34.04
N PRO A 264 -18.65 11.81 -34.24
CA PRO A 264 -17.73 10.91 -33.55
C PRO A 264 -16.29 11.03 -34.06
N ILE A 265 -16.06 11.56 -35.27
CA ILE A 265 -14.72 11.66 -35.85
C ILE A 265 -13.90 12.72 -35.12
N ILE A 266 -14.48 13.90 -34.89
CA ILE A 266 -13.81 14.99 -34.14
C ILE A 266 -13.46 14.52 -32.72
N LEU A 267 -14.39 13.82 -32.05
CA LEU A 267 -14.15 13.27 -30.72
C LEU A 267 -13.05 12.20 -30.72
N MET A 268 -13.02 11.31 -31.71
CA MET A 268 -11.97 10.29 -31.80
C MET A 268 -10.59 10.92 -32.06
N ASN A 269 -10.50 11.94 -32.92
CA ASN A 269 -9.26 12.67 -33.16
C ASN A 269 -8.77 13.38 -31.89
N LEU A 270 -9.67 14.03 -31.15
CA LEU A 270 -9.34 14.61 -29.84
C LEU A 270 -8.86 13.55 -28.84
N ALA A 271 -9.50 12.38 -28.82
CA ALA A 271 -9.11 11.28 -27.95
C ALA A 271 -7.72 10.72 -28.30
N LEU A 272 -7.38 10.63 -29.59
CA LEU A 272 -6.04 10.25 -30.05
C LEU A 272 -4.96 11.24 -29.58
N LEU A 273 -5.21 12.54 -29.73
CA LEU A 273 -4.26 13.57 -29.27
C LEU A 273 -4.08 13.56 -27.75
N LEU A 274 -5.16 13.34 -26.98
CA LEU A 274 -5.07 13.20 -25.53
C LEU A 274 -4.34 11.92 -25.11
N HIS A 275 -4.51 10.85 -25.90
CA HIS A 275 -3.76 9.62 -25.74
C HIS A 275 -2.26 9.85 -25.97
N GLU A 276 -1.87 10.58 -27.02
CA GLU A 276 -0.47 10.96 -27.30
C GLU A 276 0.14 11.85 -26.21
N THR A 277 -0.65 12.71 -25.57
CA THR A 277 -0.21 13.57 -24.45
C THR A 277 -0.32 12.90 -23.07
N ASN A 278 -0.59 11.59 -23.02
CA ASN A 278 -0.66 10.76 -21.82
C ASN A 278 -1.82 11.10 -20.84
N ASP A 279 -2.83 11.85 -21.29
CA ASP A 279 -4.11 12.03 -20.59
C ASP A 279 -5.05 10.85 -20.90
N SER A 280 -4.60 9.64 -20.53
CA SER A 280 -5.24 8.37 -20.93
C SER A 280 -6.68 8.20 -20.42
N GLU A 281 -7.01 8.81 -19.27
CA GLU A 281 -8.35 8.73 -18.69
C GLU A 281 -9.35 9.58 -19.48
N ARG A 282 -9.00 10.83 -19.77
CA ARG A 282 -9.83 11.70 -20.60
C ARG A 282 -9.91 11.18 -22.03
N ALA A 283 -8.79 10.71 -22.59
CA ALA A 283 -8.77 10.06 -23.90
C ALA A 283 -9.78 8.91 -23.98
N TYR A 284 -9.79 8.00 -23.00
CA TYR A 284 -10.75 6.90 -22.94
C TYR A 284 -12.20 7.40 -22.79
N LYS A 285 -12.47 8.38 -21.92
CA LYS A 285 -13.81 8.96 -21.74
C LYS A 285 -14.35 9.52 -23.07
N ILE A 286 -13.54 10.30 -23.79
CA ILE A 286 -13.90 10.90 -25.07
C ILE A 286 -14.01 9.85 -26.17
N ALA A 287 -13.10 8.88 -26.25
CA ALA A 287 -13.17 7.79 -27.22
C ALA A 287 -14.44 6.94 -27.04
N LYS A 288 -14.81 6.63 -25.79
CA LYS A 288 -16.04 5.91 -25.47
C LYS A 288 -17.27 6.72 -25.87
N LYS A 289 -17.20 8.04 -25.70
CA LYS A 289 -18.26 8.94 -26.16
C LYS A 289 -18.37 8.94 -27.68
N ALA A 290 -17.26 9.00 -28.41
CA ALA A 290 -17.21 8.88 -29.87
C ALA A 290 -17.85 7.57 -30.34
N LEU A 291 -17.55 6.45 -29.68
CA LEU A 291 -18.16 5.14 -29.95
C LEU A 291 -19.68 5.16 -29.78
N ASN A 292 -20.17 5.72 -28.68
CA ASN A 292 -21.61 5.84 -28.44
C ASN A 292 -22.31 6.74 -29.47
N ASP A 293 -21.70 7.87 -29.84
CA ASP A 293 -22.24 8.77 -30.85
C ASP A 293 -22.22 8.16 -32.25
N ALA A 294 -21.20 7.36 -32.59
CA ALA A 294 -21.15 6.64 -33.85
C ALA A 294 -22.29 5.61 -33.95
N ASN A 295 -22.50 4.83 -32.88
CA ASN A 295 -23.59 3.86 -32.79
C ASN A 295 -24.96 4.53 -32.87
N PHE A 296 -25.14 5.67 -32.19
CA PHE A 296 -26.40 6.43 -32.20
C PHE A 296 -26.67 7.09 -33.56
N TYR A 297 -25.66 7.74 -34.15
CA TYR A 297 -25.78 8.38 -35.47
C TYR A 297 -26.10 7.37 -36.57
N ASN A 298 -25.63 6.13 -36.41
CA ASN A 298 -25.87 4.98 -37.28
C ASN A 298 -25.34 5.13 -38.73
N SER A 299 -24.10 5.59 -38.90
CA SER A 299 -23.41 5.57 -40.20
C SER A 299 -22.41 4.43 -40.26
N LYS A 300 -22.55 3.55 -41.26
CA LYS A 300 -21.72 2.34 -41.42
C LYS A 300 -20.24 2.69 -41.53
N HIS A 301 -19.92 3.72 -42.29
CA HIS A 301 -18.55 4.12 -42.52
C HIS A 301 -17.92 4.75 -41.26
N ARG A 302 -18.63 5.68 -40.59
CA ARG A 302 -18.14 6.29 -39.35
C ARG A 302 -17.93 5.24 -38.25
N ASN A 303 -18.86 4.29 -38.11
CA ASN A 303 -18.73 3.17 -37.19
C ASN A 303 -17.46 2.34 -37.45
N LYS A 304 -17.13 2.08 -38.72
CA LYS A 304 -15.91 1.35 -39.08
C LYS A 304 -14.65 2.07 -38.56
N ILE A 305 -14.49 3.36 -38.84
CA ILE A 305 -13.33 4.15 -38.36
C ILE A 305 -13.22 4.05 -36.84
N ILE A 306 -14.34 4.28 -36.14
CA ILE A 306 -14.35 4.34 -34.69
C ILE A 306 -14.04 2.97 -34.07
N LEU A 307 -14.57 1.88 -34.62
CA LEU A 307 -14.31 0.52 -34.15
C LEU A 307 -12.88 0.05 -34.43
N GLU A 308 -12.23 0.55 -35.48
CA GLU A 308 -10.83 0.27 -35.79
C GLU A 308 -9.87 1.05 -34.86
N THR A 309 -10.22 2.29 -34.49
CA THR A 309 -9.36 3.17 -33.68
C THR A 309 -9.56 3.02 -32.17
N PHE A 310 -10.79 2.79 -31.70
CA PHE A 310 -11.12 2.74 -30.26
C PHE A 310 -10.26 1.76 -29.45
N PRO A 311 -9.95 0.54 -29.93
CA PRO A 311 -9.15 -0.43 -29.17
C PRO A 311 -7.75 0.08 -28.78
N ILE A 312 -7.13 0.96 -29.58
CA ILE A 312 -5.80 1.51 -29.29
C ILE A 312 -5.83 2.32 -27.98
N ILE A 313 -6.87 3.12 -27.80
CA ILE A 313 -7.08 3.96 -26.62
C ILE A 313 -7.54 3.10 -25.44
N GLU A 314 -8.43 2.15 -25.68
CA GLU A 314 -8.93 1.23 -24.65
C GLU A 314 -7.80 0.37 -24.06
N GLU A 315 -6.96 -0.24 -24.90
CA GLU A 315 -5.85 -1.10 -24.45
C GLU A 315 -4.88 -0.31 -23.56
N THR A 316 -4.53 0.92 -23.96
CA THR A 316 -3.66 1.79 -23.16
C THR A 316 -4.25 2.10 -21.80
N TYR A 317 -5.55 2.44 -21.76
CA TYR A 317 -6.25 2.71 -20.50
C TYR A 317 -6.32 1.46 -19.61
N GLN A 318 -6.62 0.29 -20.17
CA GLN A 318 -6.65 -0.97 -19.42
C GLN A 318 -5.27 -1.34 -18.87
N ASN A 319 -4.20 -1.20 -19.67
CA ASN A 319 -2.84 -1.45 -19.23
C ASN A 319 -2.46 -0.55 -18.05
N LYS A 320 -2.83 0.73 -18.07
CA LYS A 320 -2.63 1.66 -16.95
C LYS A 320 -3.36 1.20 -15.67
N ILE A 321 -4.60 0.71 -15.79
CA ILE A 321 -5.34 0.14 -14.65
C ILE A 321 -4.65 -1.11 -14.12
N ILE A 322 -4.16 -1.98 -15.01
CA ILE A 322 -3.44 -3.21 -14.64
C ILE A 322 -2.16 -2.86 -13.88
N GLU A 323 -1.35 -1.92 -14.37
CA GLU A 323 -0.14 -1.44 -13.69
C GLU A 323 -0.45 -0.87 -12.30
N GLN A 324 -1.49 -0.02 -12.19
CA GLN A 324 -1.92 0.52 -10.90
C GLN A 324 -2.33 -0.60 -9.92
N ARG A 325 -3.06 -1.61 -10.39
CA ARG A 325 -3.42 -2.78 -9.58
C ARG A 325 -2.21 -3.61 -9.16
N GLN A 326 -1.22 -3.77 -10.04
CA GLN A 326 0.03 -4.46 -9.72
C GLN A 326 0.82 -3.72 -8.63
N HIS A 327 0.97 -2.39 -8.75
CA HIS A 327 1.59 -1.58 -7.71
C HIS A 327 0.86 -1.67 -6.37
N LEU A 328 -0.47 -1.60 -6.37
CA LEU A 328 -1.27 -1.76 -5.16
C LEU A 328 -1.07 -3.14 -4.52
N THR A 329 -1.03 -4.19 -5.33
CA THR A 329 -0.80 -5.56 -4.88
C THR A 329 0.61 -5.71 -4.28
N MET A 330 1.64 -5.13 -4.90
CA MET A 330 3.00 -5.11 -4.37
C MET A 330 3.06 -4.39 -3.01
N TYR A 331 2.41 -3.23 -2.87
CA TYR A 331 2.34 -2.52 -1.60
C TYR A 331 1.64 -3.32 -0.50
N LEU A 332 0.57 -4.05 -0.84
CA LEU A 332 -0.11 -4.96 0.09
C LEU A 332 0.82 -6.08 0.59
N ILE A 333 1.59 -6.71 -0.31
CA ILE A 333 2.56 -7.76 0.05
C ILE A 333 3.61 -7.21 1.02
N ILE A 334 4.15 -6.01 0.73
CA ILE A 334 5.14 -5.34 1.59
C ILE A 334 4.53 -5.04 2.97
N MET A 335 3.31 -4.50 3.03
CA MET A 335 2.62 -4.21 4.30
C MET A 335 2.39 -5.48 5.14
N ILE A 336 2.01 -6.59 4.51
CA ILE A 336 1.85 -7.88 5.19
C ILE A 336 3.20 -8.36 5.74
N ALA A 337 4.27 -8.27 4.97
CA ALA A 337 5.61 -8.65 5.42
C ALA A 337 6.06 -7.80 6.63
N PHE A 338 5.82 -6.49 6.60
CA PHE A 338 6.06 -5.60 7.74
C PHE A 338 5.23 -5.98 8.97
N ALA A 339 3.94 -6.28 8.80
CA ALA A 339 3.06 -6.69 9.89
C ALA A 339 3.52 -8.00 10.54
N ILE A 340 3.96 -8.98 9.73
CA ILE A 340 4.54 -10.24 10.23
C ILE A 340 5.84 -9.98 10.99
N GLY A 341 6.71 -9.11 10.45
CA GLY A 341 7.96 -8.71 11.12
C GLY A 341 7.70 -8.04 12.48
N LEU A 342 6.72 -7.14 12.55
CA LEU A 342 6.30 -6.51 13.81
C LEU A 342 5.72 -7.52 14.80
N LEU A 343 4.89 -8.46 14.33
CA LEU A 343 4.37 -9.52 15.19
C LEU A 343 5.50 -10.38 15.76
N PHE A 344 6.48 -10.75 14.93
CA PHE A 344 7.65 -11.51 15.35
C PHE A 344 8.47 -10.77 16.40
N THR A 345 8.76 -9.48 16.20
CA THR A 345 9.51 -8.69 17.19
C THR A 345 8.75 -8.55 18.50
N CYS A 346 7.43 -8.32 18.46
CA CYS A 346 6.55 -8.33 19.64
C CYS A 346 6.62 -9.67 20.40
N LEU A 347 6.56 -10.80 19.68
CA LEU A 347 6.69 -12.13 20.28
C LEU A 347 8.07 -12.35 20.90
N CYS A 348 9.14 -11.91 20.24
CA CYS A 348 10.51 -11.96 20.78
C CYS A 348 10.64 -11.15 22.07
N VAL A 349 10.16 -9.91 22.08
CA VAL A 349 10.16 -9.04 23.27
C VAL A 349 9.35 -9.68 24.39
N TYR A 350 8.18 -10.23 24.09
CA TYR A 350 7.35 -10.93 25.07
C TYR A 350 8.07 -12.13 25.71
N ARG A 351 8.74 -12.96 24.89
CA ARG A 351 9.55 -14.09 25.38
C ARG A 351 10.74 -13.62 26.22
N GLN A 352 11.47 -12.59 25.78
CA GLN A 352 12.59 -12.01 26.52
C GLN A 352 12.16 -11.53 27.90
N ILE A 353 11.03 -10.80 28.00
CA ILE A 353 10.49 -10.33 29.28
C ILE A 353 10.15 -11.51 30.21
N ARG A 354 9.57 -12.61 29.70
CA ARG A 354 9.29 -13.81 30.51
C ARG A 354 10.57 -14.45 31.05
N ILE A 355 11.61 -14.59 30.22
CA ILE A 355 12.91 -15.15 30.63
C ILE A 355 13.55 -14.26 31.70
N ILE A 356 13.61 -12.96 31.48
CA ILE A 356 14.16 -12.00 32.46
C ILE A 356 13.42 -12.08 33.79
N LYS A 357 12.08 -12.18 33.77
CA LYS A 357 11.28 -12.36 35.00
C LYS A 357 11.63 -13.66 35.73
N LYS A 358 11.84 -14.77 35.02
CA LYS A 358 12.24 -16.06 35.63
C LYS A 358 13.64 -15.96 36.26
N ASN A 359 14.61 -15.44 35.53
CA ASN A 359 15.99 -15.31 36.01
C ASN A 359 16.07 -14.37 37.22
N ARG A 360 15.33 -13.25 37.22
CA ARG A 360 15.24 -12.36 38.40
C ARG A 360 14.68 -13.08 39.63
N LYS A 361 13.68 -13.94 39.47
CA LYS A 361 13.15 -14.74 40.59
C LYS A 361 14.18 -15.72 41.13
N GLN A 362 14.91 -16.43 40.26
CA GLN A 362 15.95 -17.38 40.68
C GLN A 362 17.11 -16.67 41.37
N LEU A 363 17.56 -15.54 40.83
CA LEU A 363 18.63 -14.74 41.43
C LEU A 363 18.25 -14.24 42.82
N LYS A 364 16.99 -13.81 42.99
CA LYS A 364 16.47 -13.40 44.29
C LYS A 364 16.50 -14.54 45.31
N LEU A 365 16.02 -15.73 44.94
CA LEU A 365 16.05 -16.90 45.82
C LEU A 365 17.47 -17.31 46.22
N LEU A 366 18.43 -17.24 45.29
CA LEU A 366 19.83 -17.58 45.58
C LEU A 366 20.47 -16.56 46.55
N ASN A 367 20.24 -15.26 46.32
CA ASN A 367 20.71 -14.21 47.23
C ASN A 367 20.11 -14.38 48.63
N ASP A 368 18.79 -14.61 48.74
CA ASP A 368 18.12 -14.82 50.02
C ASP A 368 18.71 -16.02 50.78
N SER A 369 19.11 -17.09 50.06
CA SER A 369 19.76 -18.26 50.68
C SER A 369 21.19 -17.97 51.13
N LEU A 370 21.93 -17.17 50.37
CA LEU A 370 23.30 -16.79 50.70
C LEU A 370 23.32 -15.89 51.94
N ASP A 371 22.40 -14.93 52.01
CA ASP A 371 22.24 -14.04 53.16
C ASP A 371 21.92 -14.82 54.44
N LYS A 372 21.02 -15.81 54.36
CA LYS A 372 20.75 -16.72 55.49
C LYS A 372 21.99 -17.48 55.95
N ALA A 373 22.77 -18.03 55.02
CA ALA A 373 23.99 -18.76 55.36
C ALA A 373 25.06 -17.87 55.99
N ASN A 374 25.17 -16.61 55.55
CA ASN A 374 26.08 -15.63 56.14
C ASN A 374 25.66 -15.25 57.56
N ASN A 375 24.37 -14.94 57.79
CA ASN A 375 23.87 -14.60 59.12
C ASN A 375 24.15 -15.70 60.15
N ILE A 376 23.94 -16.96 59.78
CA ILE A 376 24.25 -18.11 60.64
C ILE A 376 25.74 -18.12 61.01
N LYS A 377 26.64 -17.92 60.04
CA LYS A 377 28.09 -17.88 60.32
C LYS A 377 28.49 -16.75 61.26
N GLU A 378 27.93 -15.55 61.06
CA GLU A 378 28.21 -14.39 61.92
C GLU A 378 27.77 -14.62 63.37
N GLU A 379 26.58 -15.20 63.57
CA GLU A 379 26.07 -15.54 64.90
C GLU A 379 27.02 -16.49 65.65
N TYR A 380 27.58 -17.51 64.98
CA TYR A 380 28.55 -18.42 65.61
C TYR A 380 29.88 -17.77 65.91
N ILE A 381 30.39 -16.90 65.02
CA ILE A 381 31.61 -16.14 65.30
C ILE A 381 31.39 -15.32 66.57
N GLY A 382 30.25 -14.65 66.71
CA GLY A 382 29.85 -13.96 67.93
C GLY A 382 29.81 -14.87 69.16
N TYR A 383 29.20 -16.06 69.03
CA TYR A 383 29.14 -17.05 70.12
C TYR A 383 30.53 -17.50 70.58
N PHE A 384 31.44 -17.86 69.67
CA PHE A 384 32.79 -18.29 70.03
C PHE A 384 33.62 -17.18 70.68
N LEU A 385 33.52 -15.94 70.16
CA LEU A 385 34.17 -14.79 70.78
C LEU A 385 33.66 -14.57 72.21
N LYS A 386 32.36 -14.75 72.46
CA LYS A 386 31.78 -14.70 73.81
C LYS A 386 32.34 -15.81 74.72
N GLN A 387 32.47 -17.04 74.23
CA GLN A 387 33.07 -18.13 75.01
C GLN A 387 34.52 -17.85 75.37
N TYR A 388 35.31 -17.31 74.43
CA TYR A 388 36.69 -16.91 74.74
C TYR A 388 36.76 -15.82 75.81
N SER A 389 35.85 -14.84 75.79
CA SER A 389 35.75 -13.81 76.85
C SER A 389 35.50 -14.44 78.21
N ILE A 390 34.52 -15.36 78.32
CA ILE A 390 34.19 -16.05 79.57
C ILE A 390 35.39 -16.85 80.11
N TYR A 391 36.13 -17.53 79.23
CA TYR A 391 37.32 -18.28 79.66
C TYR A 391 38.47 -17.36 80.11
N ILE A 392 38.66 -16.22 79.45
CA ILE A 392 39.66 -15.22 79.86
C ILE A 392 39.30 -14.67 81.25
N GLU A 393 38.02 -14.36 81.49
CA GLU A 393 37.53 -13.92 82.81
C GLU A 393 37.78 -14.98 83.90
N LYS A 394 37.41 -16.24 83.64
CA LYS A 394 37.69 -17.36 84.57
C LYS A 394 39.18 -17.50 84.89
N LEU A 395 40.05 -17.35 83.89
CA LEU A 395 41.51 -17.39 84.08
C LEU A 395 42.03 -16.21 84.92
N GLU A 396 41.47 -15.02 84.71
CA GLU A 396 41.82 -13.83 85.47
C GLU A 396 41.38 -13.95 86.94
N GLU A 397 40.16 -14.40 87.19
CA GLU A 397 39.65 -14.71 88.53
C GLU A 397 40.52 -15.74 89.25
N PHE A 398 40.90 -16.81 88.54
CA PHE A 398 41.80 -17.82 89.07
C PHE A 398 43.17 -17.22 89.43
N LYS A 399 43.78 -16.44 88.53
CA LYS A 399 45.06 -15.76 88.79
C LYS A 399 44.99 -14.82 89.99
N GLN A 400 43.91 -14.06 90.12
CA GLN A 400 43.69 -13.17 91.26
C GLN A 400 43.53 -13.96 92.58
N SER A 401 42.79 -15.07 92.56
CA SER A 401 42.62 -15.95 93.72
C SER A 401 43.96 -16.52 94.19
N VAL A 402 44.78 -17.03 93.25
CA VAL A 402 46.13 -17.51 93.53
C VAL A 402 46.99 -16.40 94.14
N TYR A 403 47.01 -15.21 93.54
CA TYR A 403 47.78 -14.07 94.04
C TYR A 403 47.37 -13.66 95.48
N ARG A 404 46.06 -13.61 95.76
CA ARG A 404 45.52 -13.28 97.09
C ARG A 404 45.95 -14.30 98.15
N LYS A 405 45.85 -15.61 97.85
CA LYS A 405 46.23 -16.68 98.78
C LYS A 405 47.73 -16.70 99.08
N ILE A 406 48.57 -16.45 98.08
CA ILE A 406 50.03 -16.32 98.28
C ILE A 406 50.34 -15.12 99.19
N LYS A 407 49.77 -13.95 98.90
CA LYS A 407 50.02 -12.72 99.68
C LYS A 407 49.57 -12.85 101.14
N ALA A 408 48.52 -13.61 101.41
CA ALA A 408 48.00 -13.86 102.76
C ALA A 408 48.79 -14.92 103.56
N GLY A 409 49.87 -15.49 103.01
CA GLY A 409 50.61 -16.58 103.65
C GLY A 409 49.84 -17.91 103.73
N GLN A 410 48.70 -18.02 103.03
CA GLN A 410 47.81 -19.19 103.01
C GLN A 410 48.32 -20.26 102.03
N THR A 411 49.62 -20.54 102.05
CA THR A 411 50.27 -21.43 101.07
C THR A 411 49.76 -22.87 101.17
N ASN A 412 49.42 -23.33 102.37
CA ASN A 412 48.83 -24.67 102.58
C ASN A 412 47.41 -24.78 102.01
N ASP A 413 46.60 -23.72 102.10
CA ASP A 413 45.25 -23.67 101.53
C ASP A 413 45.28 -23.54 100.01
N LEU A 414 46.27 -22.82 99.45
CA LEU A 414 46.53 -22.83 98.02
C LEU A 414 46.98 -24.22 97.54
N LEU A 415 47.88 -24.88 98.26
CA LEU A 415 48.29 -26.26 97.94
C LEU A 415 47.10 -27.21 98.02
N ALA A 416 46.20 -27.07 99.00
CA ALA A 416 44.94 -27.82 99.02
C ALA A 416 44.08 -27.50 97.78
N THR A 417 43.90 -26.22 97.44
CA THR A 417 43.13 -25.77 96.27
C THR A 417 43.72 -26.28 94.94
N MET A 418 45.04 -26.38 94.83
CA MET A 418 45.76 -26.86 93.64
C MET A 418 45.95 -28.38 93.60
N SER A 419 46.02 -29.06 94.76
CA SER A 419 46.16 -30.53 94.88
C SER A 419 44.83 -31.26 94.82
N VAL A 420 43.72 -30.55 95.03
CA VAL A 420 42.38 -30.93 94.59
C VAL A 420 42.40 -31.00 93.07
N SER A 421 42.81 -32.15 92.56
CA SER A 421 42.65 -32.65 91.18
C SER A 421 41.17 -32.80 90.78
N THR A 422 40.28 -32.03 91.40
CA THR A 422 38.82 -32.17 91.36
C THR A 422 38.19 -30.83 90.99
N ASN A 423 38.41 -30.41 89.74
CA ASN A 423 37.40 -29.68 88.95
C ASN A 423 37.60 -29.77 87.43
N THR A 424 38.67 -30.39 86.94
CA THR A 424 38.91 -30.64 85.50
C THR A 424 37.76 -31.41 84.84
N LYS A 425 37.06 -32.28 85.57
CA LYS A 425 35.91 -33.03 85.03
C LYS A 425 34.76 -32.10 84.63
N LYS A 426 34.43 -31.11 85.46
CA LYS A 426 33.34 -30.15 85.19
C LYS A 426 33.67 -29.24 84.01
N GLU A 427 34.93 -28.79 83.90
CA GLU A 427 35.39 -27.99 82.76
C GLU A 427 35.41 -28.78 81.45
N ILE A 428 35.73 -30.08 81.51
CA ILE A 428 35.65 -30.97 80.34
C ILE A 428 34.18 -31.20 79.93
N GLU A 429 33.27 -31.40 80.90
CA GLU A 429 31.84 -31.53 80.62
C GLU A 429 31.27 -30.25 79.99
N GLU A 430 31.68 -29.06 80.49
CA GLU A 430 31.31 -27.76 79.90
C GLU A 430 31.88 -27.59 78.49
N LEU A 431 33.15 -27.95 78.25
CA LEU A 431 33.76 -27.95 76.92
C LEU A 431 32.99 -28.82 75.94
N TYR A 432 32.61 -30.02 76.37
CA TYR A 432 31.86 -30.97 75.54
C TYR A 432 30.43 -30.49 75.26
N SER A 433 29.73 -29.97 76.25
CA SER A 433 28.38 -29.44 76.05
C SER A 433 28.39 -28.26 75.07
N ASN A 434 29.34 -27.33 75.25
CA ASN A 434 29.53 -26.19 74.35
C ASN A 434 29.89 -26.64 72.93
N PHE A 435 30.78 -27.62 72.79
CA PHE A 435 31.15 -28.19 71.50
C PHE A 435 29.96 -28.87 70.82
N ASP A 436 29.25 -29.75 71.52
CA ASP A 436 28.11 -30.49 70.97
C ASP A 436 27.00 -29.54 70.52
N MET A 437 26.67 -28.54 71.34
CA MET A 437 25.66 -27.53 71.03
C MET A 437 26.07 -26.71 69.80
N ALA A 438 27.29 -26.17 69.77
CA ALA A 438 27.77 -25.39 68.63
C ALA A 438 27.82 -26.23 67.35
N PHE A 439 28.34 -27.45 67.45
CA PHE A 439 28.51 -28.34 66.31
C PHE A 439 27.16 -28.81 65.73
N LEU A 440 26.22 -29.25 66.58
CA LEU A 440 24.91 -29.70 66.12
C LEU A 440 24.05 -28.57 65.56
N ASN A 441 24.22 -27.33 66.03
CA ASN A 441 23.48 -26.23 65.44
C ASN A 441 24.10 -25.77 64.10
N ILE A 442 25.42 -25.93 63.89
CA ILE A 442 26.07 -25.70 62.57
C ILE A 442 25.75 -26.84 61.59
N TYR A 443 25.73 -28.08 62.07
CA TYR A 443 25.48 -29.30 61.28
C TYR A 443 24.29 -30.09 61.85
N PRO A 444 23.04 -29.58 61.75
CA PRO A 444 21.87 -30.20 62.37
C PRO A 444 21.53 -31.58 61.81
N SER A 445 21.92 -31.87 60.58
CA SER A 445 21.74 -33.17 59.93
C SER A 445 22.85 -34.17 60.25
N PHE A 446 23.92 -33.78 60.95
CA PHE A 446 25.13 -34.60 61.12
C PHE A 446 24.85 -36.02 61.63
N VAL A 447 24.02 -36.14 62.67
CA VAL A 447 23.74 -37.44 63.29
C VAL A 447 22.86 -38.31 62.39
N ASN A 448 21.98 -37.71 61.60
CA ASN A 448 21.18 -38.44 60.61
C ASN A 448 22.07 -38.93 59.45
N GLU A 449 22.98 -38.07 58.97
CA GLU A 449 23.90 -38.40 57.88
C GLU A 449 24.92 -39.47 58.29
N ILE A 450 25.48 -39.41 59.51
CA ILE A 450 26.37 -40.49 59.99
C ILE A 450 25.61 -41.80 60.22
N ASN A 451 24.37 -41.76 60.74
CA ASN A 451 23.53 -42.94 60.91
C ASN A 451 23.17 -43.63 59.58
N ALA A 452 23.07 -42.87 58.49
CA ALA A 452 22.86 -43.43 57.15
C ALA A 452 24.07 -44.25 56.65
N LEU A 453 25.26 -44.04 57.22
CA LEU A 453 26.50 -44.77 56.88
C LEU A 453 26.72 -46.04 57.73
N LEU A 454 25.90 -46.24 58.76
CA LEU A 454 26.01 -47.34 59.73
C LEU A 454 24.94 -48.41 59.48
N LYS A 455 25.22 -49.66 59.91
CA LYS A 455 24.23 -50.73 59.98
C LYS A 455 23.06 -50.32 60.88
N GLU A 456 21.85 -50.78 60.59
CA GLU A 456 20.63 -50.29 61.25
C GLU A 456 20.66 -50.53 62.77
N GLU A 457 21.18 -51.68 63.18
CA GLU A 457 21.35 -52.11 64.57
C GLU A 457 22.43 -51.31 65.34
N GLU A 458 23.34 -50.62 64.63
CA GLU A 458 24.46 -49.87 65.19
C GLU A 458 24.27 -48.33 65.17
N ARG A 459 23.10 -47.84 64.73
CA ARG A 459 22.78 -46.41 64.63
C ARG A 459 22.71 -45.74 66.01
N TYR A 460 23.24 -44.52 66.11
CA TYR A 460 23.22 -43.72 67.33
C TYR A 460 21.85 -43.06 67.57
N LYS A 461 21.38 -43.12 68.82
CA LYS A 461 20.27 -42.30 69.33
C LYS A 461 20.82 -41.33 70.36
N LEU A 462 20.65 -40.02 70.13
CA LEU A 462 21.10 -39.01 71.07
C LEU A 462 20.24 -39.05 72.33
N LYS A 463 20.87 -38.87 73.50
CA LYS A 463 20.19 -38.54 74.74
C LYS A 463 20.34 -37.02 74.91
N SER A 464 19.23 -36.29 74.97
CA SER A 464 19.21 -34.84 75.24
C SER A 464 20.08 -33.98 74.31
N ASN A 465 20.19 -34.32 73.02
CA ASN A 465 21.02 -33.60 72.02
C ASN A 465 22.53 -33.51 72.37
N GLU A 466 23.05 -34.42 73.18
CA GLU A 466 24.49 -34.51 73.45
C GLU A 466 25.15 -35.60 72.58
N LEU A 467 26.30 -35.26 71.99
CA LEU A 467 27.09 -36.22 71.23
C LEU A 467 27.80 -37.15 72.21
N ASN A 468 27.77 -38.45 71.96
CA ASN A 468 28.64 -39.37 72.68
C ASN A 468 30.10 -39.20 72.20
N THR A 469 31.06 -39.80 72.92
CA THR A 469 32.49 -39.72 72.58
C THR A 469 32.79 -40.18 71.15
N GLU A 470 32.12 -41.24 70.68
CA GLU A 470 32.28 -41.75 69.31
C GLU A 470 31.87 -40.66 68.29
N LEU A 471 30.70 -40.03 68.46
CA LEU A 471 30.22 -38.95 67.61
C LEU A 471 31.08 -37.69 67.68
N ARG A 472 31.60 -37.32 68.86
CA ARG A 472 32.50 -36.16 69.00
C ARG A 472 33.79 -36.32 68.20
N ILE A 473 34.36 -37.53 68.16
CA ILE A 473 35.54 -37.83 67.34
C ILE A 473 35.24 -37.55 65.86
N PHE A 474 34.09 -38.01 65.36
CA PHE A 474 33.72 -37.79 63.96
C PHE A 474 33.27 -36.36 63.66
N ALA A 475 32.70 -35.65 64.64
CA ALA A 475 32.42 -34.23 64.55
C ALA A 475 33.72 -33.41 64.39
N LEU A 476 34.77 -33.75 65.16
CA LEU A 476 36.10 -33.15 65.02
C LEU A 476 36.72 -33.44 63.65
N ILE A 477 36.61 -34.68 63.16
CA ILE A 477 37.05 -35.06 61.80
C ILE A 477 36.29 -34.23 60.74
N ARG A 478 34.98 -34.02 60.93
CA ARG A 478 34.15 -33.17 60.05
C ARG A 478 34.61 -31.72 60.03
N LEU A 479 35.07 -31.20 61.17
CA LEU A 479 35.67 -29.86 61.28
C LEU A 479 37.10 -29.79 60.72
N GLY A 480 37.66 -30.90 60.21
CA GLY A 480 39.00 -30.97 59.63
C GLY A 480 40.10 -31.40 60.61
N ILE A 481 39.77 -31.63 61.88
CA ILE A 481 40.71 -32.12 62.90
C ILE A 481 40.80 -33.65 62.77
N THR A 482 41.76 -34.11 61.95
CA THR A 482 41.89 -35.52 61.56
C THR A 482 43.00 -36.28 62.29
N ASP A 483 43.95 -35.55 62.85
CA ASP A 483 45.09 -36.11 63.58
C ASP A 483 44.64 -36.62 64.97
N ASN A 484 44.92 -37.90 65.23
CA ASN A 484 44.61 -38.56 66.50
C ASN A 484 45.22 -37.84 67.70
N LYS A 485 46.40 -37.20 67.54
CA LYS A 485 47.03 -36.43 68.63
C LYS A 485 46.17 -35.23 69.04
N HIS A 486 45.63 -34.50 68.07
CA HIS A 486 44.80 -33.32 68.31
C HIS A 486 43.42 -33.72 68.88
N ILE A 487 42.79 -34.76 68.33
CA ILE A 487 41.52 -35.29 68.85
C ILE A 487 41.71 -35.81 70.29
N ALA A 488 42.79 -36.53 70.56
CA ALA A 488 43.14 -37.03 71.90
C ALA A 488 43.34 -35.89 72.89
N SER A 489 44.03 -34.82 72.48
CA SER A 489 44.22 -33.61 73.28
C SER A 489 42.91 -32.92 73.63
N PHE A 490 42.01 -32.75 72.64
CA PHE A 490 40.70 -32.12 72.84
C PHE A 490 39.79 -32.95 73.74
N LEU A 491 39.71 -34.26 73.49
CA LEU A 491 38.85 -35.18 74.25
C LEU A 491 39.50 -35.74 75.53
N ARG A 492 40.69 -35.25 75.91
CA ARG A 492 41.43 -35.68 77.11
C ARG A 492 41.56 -37.21 77.24
N TYR A 493 41.73 -37.89 76.11
CA TYR A 493 41.95 -39.33 76.02
C TYR A 493 43.36 -39.65 75.53
N SER A 494 43.80 -40.91 75.68
CA SER A 494 45.04 -41.36 75.04
C SER A 494 44.86 -41.48 73.52
N MET A 495 45.96 -41.34 72.76
CA MET A 495 45.93 -41.59 71.31
C MET A 495 45.42 -43.00 70.98
N GLN A 496 45.78 -43.99 71.81
CA GLN A 496 45.32 -45.37 71.65
C GLN A 496 43.79 -45.48 71.83
N THR A 497 43.23 -44.75 72.80
CA THR A 497 41.78 -44.71 73.04
C THR A 497 41.03 -44.12 71.84
N ILE A 498 41.53 -43.02 71.27
CA ILE A 498 40.95 -42.42 70.06
C ILE A 498 41.04 -43.37 68.86
N TYR A 499 42.18 -44.03 68.67
CA TYR A 499 42.35 -45.04 67.62
C TYR A 499 41.32 -46.16 67.77
N ASN A 500 41.16 -46.69 68.99
CA ASN A 500 40.21 -47.76 69.27
C ASN A 500 38.76 -47.33 69.00
N TYR A 501 38.35 -46.12 69.41
CA TYR A 501 37.02 -45.60 69.09
C TYR A 501 36.81 -45.42 67.58
N ARG A 502 37.78 -44.85 66.85
CA ARG A 502 37.68 -44.69 65.38
C ARG A 502 37.52 -46.04 64.68
N SER A 503 38.38 -47.01 65.02
CA SER A 503 38.33 -48.36 64.46
C SER A 503 37.01 -49.07 64.79
N LYS A 504 36.53 -48.93 66.03
CA LYS A 504 35.24 -49.48 66.48
C LYS A 504 34.08 -48.93 65.66
N VAL A 505 34.02 -47.62 65.45
CA VAL A 505 32.92 -47.02 64.67
C VAL A 505 33.04 -47.36 63.18
N LYS A 506 34.25 -47.45 62.63
CA LYS A 506 34.46 -47.94 61.25
C LYS A 506 33.92 -49.37 61.09
N ALA A 507 34.09 -50.24 62.07
CA ALA A 507 33.55 -51.62 62.03
C ALA A 507 32.00 -51.67 62.05
N LYS A 508 31.34 -50.62 62.55
CA LYS A 508 29.87 -50.46 62.50
C LYS A 508 29.35 -49.98 61.15
N ALA A 509 30.23 -49.51 60.27
CA ALA A 509 29.85 -49.05 58.94
C ALA A 509 29.29 -50.19 58.09
N LEU A 510 28.48 -49.84 57.10
CA LEU A 510 28.07 -50.78 56.05
C LEU A 510 29.32 -51.36 55.35
N ALA A 511 29.26 -52.64 54.95
CA ALA A 511 30.43 -53.43 54.56
C ALA A 511 31.24 -52.92 53.34
N ASP A 512 30.77 -51.88 52.66
CA ASP A 512 31.27 -51.37 51.38
C ASP A 512 31.80 -49.92 51.47
N ASN A 513 32.36 -49.54 52.62
CA ASN A 513 32.64 -48.14 52.96
C ASN A 513 34.13 -47.83 53.16
N GLU A 514 34.97 -48.17 52.17
CA GLU A 514 36.43 -47.90 52.17
C GLU A 514 36.78 -46.42 52.45
N ASN A 515 35.86 -45.48 52.14
CA ASN A 515 36.03 -44.04 52.35
C ASN A 515 35.13 -43.45 53.46
N PHE A 516 34.84 -44.21 54.52
CA PHE A 516 33.93 -43.80 55.62
C PHE A 516 34.25 -42.40 56.20
N GLU A 517 35.51 -42.12 56.51
CA GLU A 517 35.91 -40.82 57.09
C GLU A 517 35.88 -39.67 56.09
N GLU A 518 36.09 -39.94 54.79
CA GLU A 518 35.96 -38.93 53.74
C GLU A 518 34.50 -38.54 53.54
N LYS A 519 33.58 -39.52 53.57
CA LYS A 519 32.14 -39.25 53.56
C LYS A 519 31.74 -38.41 54.78
N ILE A 520 32.29 -38.70 55.96
CA ILE A 520 32.06 -37.89 57.17
C ILE A 520 32.57 -36.46 57.02
N LYS A 521 33.74 -36.23 56.40
CA LYS A 521 34.23 -34.87 56.11
C LYS A 521 33.28 -34.08 55.21
N ASN A 522 32.55 -34.78 54.33
CA ASN A 522 31.65 -34.17 53.36
C ASN A 522 30.20 -34.00 53.87
N ILE A 523 29.86 -34.48 55.07
CA ILE A 523 28.52 -34.32 55.68
C ILE A 523 28.13 -32.84 55.76
N GLY A 524 26.92 -32.46 55.34
CA GLY A 524 26.49 -31.06 55.35
C GLY A 524 27.31 -30.08 54.49
N THR A 525 28.17 -30.58 53.59
CA THR A 525 28.78 -29.74 52.55
C THR A 525 27.80 -29.65 51.40
N ILE A 526 27.42 -28.43 51.00
CA ILE A 526 26.64 -28.23 49.77
C ILE A 526 27.53 -28.72 48.63
N ILE A 527 27.24 -29.90 48.10
CA ILE A 527 27.90 -30.42 46.90
C ILE A 527 27.70 -29.35 45.82
N LYS A 528 28.80 -28.85 45.30
CA LYS A 528 28.84 -27.77 44.32
C LYS A 528 28.26 -28.21 42.98
#